data_AF-A0A420HQ76-F1
#
_entry.id   AF-A0A420HQ76-F1
#
_cell.length_a   1.000
_cell.length_b   1.000
_cell.length_c   1.000
_cell.angle_alpha   90.00
_cell.angle_beta   90.00
_cell.angle_gamma   90.00
#
_symmetry.space_group_name_H-M   'P 1'
#
loop_
_entity.id
_entity.type
_entity.pdbx_description
1 polymer ?
#
loop_
_entity_poly.entity_id
_entity_poly.type
_entity_poly.pdbx_seq_one_letter_code
_entity_poly.pdbx_strand_id
1 'polypeptide(L)' 'MEDGSDVDKIAEQLIIRKTKISSVDITQTPADHLMKSRLLGHFDKCCNGYFSGTVTVLRNDSSISCKLSPG' A
#
# COMPACT_ATOMS: atom_id res chain seq x y z
N MET A 1 9.94 -14.46 17.46
CA MET A 1 9.19 -13.76 16.40
C MET A 1 8.57 -12.54 17.04
N GLU A 2 9.14 -11.36 16.80
CA GLU A 2 8.60 -10.05 17.25
C GLU A 2 8.04 -9.30 16.04
N ASP A 3 7.34 -10.03 15.16
CA ASP A 3 7.17 -9.68 13.74
C ASP A 3 5.90 -8.84 13.45
N GLY A 4 5.18 -8.42 14.50
CA GLY A 4 4.05 -7.50 14.40
C GLY A 4 4.39 -6.05 14.80
N SER A 5 5.48 -5.85 15.55
CA SER A 5 5.82 -4.57 16.19
C SER A 5 6.18 -3.47 15.19
N ASP A 6 6.84 -3.84 14.09
CA ASP A 6 7.54 -2.87 13.25
C ASP A 6 6.62 -2.21 12.24
N VAL A 7 5.65 -2.96 11.70
CA VAL A 7 4.64 -2.42 10.78
C VAL A 7 3.73 -1.43 11.52
N ASP A 8 3.31 -1.76 12.74
CA ASP A 8 2.48 -0.87 13.56
C ASP A 8 3.21 0.42 13.93
N LYS A 9 4.50 0.32 14.32
CA LYS A 9 5.35 1.49 14.57
C LYS A 9 5.52 2.36 13.33
N ILE A 10 5.71 1.74 12.16
CA ILE A 10 5.81 2.46 10.88
C ILE A 10 4.49 3.18 10.57
N ALA A 11 3.36 2.51 10.77
CA ALA A 11 2.04 3.09 10.56
C ALA A 11 1.80 4.30 11.48
N GLU A 12 2.11 4.18 12.76
CA GLU A 12 2.02 5.29 13.73
C GLU A 12 2.90 6.47 13.32
N GLN A 13 4.17 6.23 12.97
CA GLN A 13 5.06 7.29 12.52
C GLN A 13 4.55 7.98 11.25
N LEU A 14 3.94 7.22 10.33
CA LEU A 14 3.37 7.76 9.11
C LEU A 14 2.17 8.69 9.42
N ILE A 15 1.30 8.27 10.34
CA ILE A 15 0.15 9.08 10.80
C ILE A 15 0.65 10.38 11.42
N ILE A 16 1.63 10.32 12.34
CA ILE A 16 2.20 11.50 12.99
C ILE A 16 2.76 12.48 11.95
N ARG A 17 3.47 11.99 10.93
CA ARG A 17 4.02 12.84 9.86
C ARG A 17 2.91 13.46 9.01
N LYS A 18 1.89 12.69 8.63
CA LYS A 18 0.74 13.18 7.85
C LYS A 18 0.01 14.30 8.60
N THR A 19 -0.21 14.12 9.91
CA THR A 19 -0.83 15.14 10.77
C THR A 19 0.03 16.42 10.85
N LYS A 20 1.35 16.29 11.01
CA LYS A 20 2.27 17.45 11.02
C LYS A 20 2.24 18.21 9.70
N ILE A 21 2.26 17.53 8.55
CA ILE A 21 2.16 18.17 7.23
C ILE A 21 0.81 18.89 7.13
N SER A 22 -0.30 18.22 7.46
CA SER A 22 -1.63 18.82 7.39
C SER A 22 -1.81 20.02 8.32
N SER A 23 -1.11 20.08 9.45
CA SER A 23 -1.15 21.24 10.36
C SER A 23 -0.44 22.47 9.81
N VAL A 24 0.51 22.29 8.89
CA VAL A 24 1.25 23.37 8.23
C VAL A 24 0.57 23.75 6.92
N ASP A 25 0.24 22.76 6.09
CA ASP A 25 -0.37 22.92 4.78
C ASP A 25 -1.14 21.65 4.38
N ILE A 26 -2.48 21.76 4.38
CA ILE A 26 -3.36 20.64 4.00
C ILE A 26 -3.18 20.24 2.54
N THR A 27 -2.77 21.16 1.66
CA THR A 27 -2.62 20.89 0.22
C THR A 27 -1.40 20.03 -0.10
N GLN A 28 -0.42 19.99 0.81
CA GLN A 28 0.73 19.10 0.71
C GLN A 28 0.49 17.71 1.29
N THR A 29 -0.67 17.49 1.93
CA THR A 29 -1.02 16.16 2.42
C THR A 29 -1.28 15.24 1.22
N PRO A 30 -0.54 14.12 1.06
CA PRO A 30 -0.77 13.21 -0.05
C PRO A 30 -2.19 12.68 0.01
N ALA A 31 -2.92 12.80 -1.10
CA ALA A 31 -4.26 12.25 -1.20
C ALA A 31 -4.20 10.71 -1.19
N ASP A 32 -5.20 10.08 -0.57
CA ASP A 32 -5.21 8.63 -0.37
C ASP A 32 -5.18 7.84 -1.70
N HIS A 33 -5.83 8.36 -2.75
CA HIS A 33 -5.79 7.78 -4.09
C HIS A 33 -4.37 7.79 -4.70
N LEU A 34 -3.58 8.83 -4.43
CA LEU A 34 -2.20 8.95 -4.92
C LEU A 34 -1.29 7.94 -4.21
N MET A 35 -1.44 7.80 -2.90
CA MET A 35 -0.69 6.82 -2.10
C MET A 35 -1.02 5.40 -2.57
N LYS A 36 -2.31 5.10 -2.75
CA LYS A 36 -2.82 3.84 -3.28
C LYS A 36 -2.25 3.51 -4.66
N SER A 37 -2.22 4.49 -5.57
CA SER A 37 -1.63 4.33 -6.91
C SER A 37 -0.13 4.03 -6.85
N ARG A 38 0.63 4.69 -5.96
CA ARG A 38 2.06 4.42 -5.77
C ARG A 38 2.33 3.01 -5.26
N LEU A 39 1.54 2.53 -4.29
CA LEU A 39 1.60 1.15 -3.79
C LEU A 39 1.31 0.13 -4.88
N LEU A 40 0.26 0.35 -5.68
CA LEU A 40 -0.06 -0.51 -6.82
C LEU A 40 1.09 -0.58 -7.83
N GLY A 41 1.64 0.57 -8.23
CA GLY A 41 2.77 0.62 -9.16
C GLY A 41 4.06 -0.01 -8.62
N HIS A 42 4.21 -0.12 -7.29
CA HIS A 42 5.30 -0.88 -6.69
C HIS A 42 5.07 -2.39 -6.84
N PHE A 43 3.89 -2.87 -6.45
CA PHE A 43 3.57 -4.30 -6.50
C PHE A 43 3.41 -4.84 -7.92
N ASP A 44 2.97 -4.03 -8.88
CA ASP A 44 2.93 -4.41 -10.30
C ASP A 44 4.32 -4.73 -10.86
N LYS A 45 5.38 -4.20 -10.25
CA LYS A 45 6.77 -4.50 -10.61
C LYS A 45 7.30 -5.76 -9.92
N CYS A 46 6.57 -6.34 -8.97
CA CYS A 46 6.96 -7.59 -8.32
C CYS A 46 6.53 -8.77 -9.19
N CYS A 47 7.47 -9.29 -9.98
CA CYS A 47 7.21 -10.28 -11.05
C CYS A 47 6.72 -11.67 -10.58
N ASN A 48 6.68 -11.95 -9.27
CA ASN A 48 6.46 -13.31 -8.76
C ASN A 48 5.04 -13.56 -8.25
N GLY A 49 4.10 -12.62 -8.43
CA GLY A 49 2.71 -12.79 -7.99
C GLY A 49 2.50 -12.88 -6.47
N TYR A 50 3.57 -12.80 -5.67
CA TYR A 50 3.56 -12.91 -4.21
C TYR A 50 2.59 -11.92 -3.54
N PHE A 51 2.46 -10.71 -4.10
CA PHE A 51 1.57 -9.66 -3.60
C PHE A 51 0.23 -9.59 -4.34
N SER A 52 -0.16 -10.63 -5.09
CA SER A 52 -1.39 -10.60 -5.90
C SER A 52 -2.65 -10.30 -5.09
N GLY A 53 -2.77 -10.87 -3.88
CA GLY A 53 -3.87 -10.56 -2.96
C GLY A 53 -3.89 -9.09 -2.53
N THR A 54 -2.73 -8.53 -2.20
CA THR A 54 -2.56 -7.11 -1.85
C THR A 54 -2.92 -6.21 -3.02
N VAL A 55 -2.47 -6.52 -4.24
CA VAL A 55 -2.83 -5.79 -5.46
C VAL A 55 -4.33 -5.83 -5.71
N THR A 56 -4.98 -6.97 -5.48
CA THR A 56 -6.43 -7.15 -5.67
C THR A 56 -7.22 -6.27 -4.71
N VAL A 57 -6.88 -6.30 -3.42
CA VAL A 57 -7.49 -5.45 -2.38
C VAL A 57 -7.26 -3.98 -2.69
N LEU A 58 -6.03 -3.62 -3.08
CA LEU A 58 -5.73 -2.26 -3.48
C LEU A 58 -6.49 -1.87 -4.75
N ARG A 59 -6.65 -2.71 -5.78
CA ARG A 59 -7.44 -2.31 -6.95
C ARG A 59 -8.92 -2.17 -6.66
N ASN A 60 -9.39 -2.70 -5.52
CA ASN A 60 -10.82 -2.84 -5.23
C ASN A 60 -11.52 -3.67 -6.33
N ASP A 61 -10.75 -4.50 -7.02
CA ASP A 61 -11.21 -5.38 -8.08
C ASP A 61 -11.56 -6.73 -7.44
N SER A 62 -12.85 -7.02 -7.30
CA SER A 62 -13.32 -8.35 -6.91
C SER A 62 -13.13 -9.41 -8.02
N SER A 63 -12.41 -9.09 -9.10
CA SER A 63 -12.48 -9.79 -10.39
C SER A 63 -11.12 -10.16 -11.00
N ILE A 64 -10.18 -10.70 -10.21
CA ILE A 64 -8.95 -11.28 -10.79
C ILE A 64 -8.82 -12.76 -10.38
N SER A 65 -9.22 -13.62 -11.31
CA SER A 65 -8.82 -15.02 -11.35
C SER A 65 -7.33 -15.08 -11.69
N CYS A 66 -6.49 -15.37 -10.69
CA CYS A 66 -5.10 -15.71 -10.93
C CYS A 66 -5.05 -17.04 -11.68
N LYS A 67 -4.91 -17.02 -12.99
CA LYS A 67 -4.42 -18.19 -13.73
C LYS A 67 -2.93 -18.35 -13.41
N LEU A 68 -2.65 -19.13 -12.37
CA LEU A 68 -1.34 -19.77 -12.19
C LEU A 68 -1.09 -20.61 -13.44
N SER A 69 -0.15 -20.20 -14.28
CA SER A 69 0.41 -21.09 -15.30
C SER A 69 1.44 -21.97 -14.58
N PRO A 70 1.24 -23.30 -14.50
CA PRO A 70 2.29 -24.18 -14.03
C PRO A 70 3.37 -24.24 -15.12
N GLY A 71 4.58 -23.82 -14.76
CA GLY A 71 5.80 -24.15 -15.50
C GLY A 71 6.32 -25.51 -15.08
#